data_AF-A0A8H3LUL6-F1
#
_entry.id   AF-A0A8H3LUL6-F1
#
_cell.length_a   1.000
_cell.length_b   1.000
_cell.length_c   1.000
_cell.angle_alpha   90.00
_cell.angle_beta   90.00
_cell.angle_gamma   90.00
#
_symmetry.space_group_name_H-M   'P 1'
#
loop_
_entity.id
_entity.type
_entity.pdbx_description
1 polymer ?
#
loop_
_entity_poly.entity_id
_entity_poly.type
_entity_poly.pdbx_seq_one_letter_code
_entity_poly.pdbx_strand_id
1 'polypeptide(L)'
;MRPSILKQKEFTVRILDDIKDSQSKELKKTDVGRVNYEVSPLRGKPLNAGEGTHNQIMNNTEIQHIKQILGLKQGKAYTSTGELHYELTSWLDNNGNELIWFSRADNERSIPNDLDGFQRKILYICIKNKYRNEIKVSPLAGAVLAEVAYHHDGYYHYIGSKFVGSNNINVLHGVGQFSTRSQGSKDATSARELALQFIN
;
A
#
# COMPACT_ATOMS: atom_id res chain seq x y z
N MET A 1 36.03 28.20 -1.35
CA MET A 1 36.21 27.34 -0.15
C MET A 1 35.15 26.25 -0.21
N ARG A 2 35.54 24.99 -0.46
CA ARG A 2 34.60 23.86 -0.37
C ARG A 2 34.19 23.72 1.10
N PRO A 3 32.90 23.62 1.45
CA PRO A 3 32.50 23.33 2.82
C PRO A 3 33.19 22.04 3.24
N SER A 4 33.93 22.12 4.33
CA SER A 4 34.60 21.00 4.98
C SER A 4 33.58 19.89 5.19
N ILE A 5 33.98 18.68 4.78
CA ILE A 5 33.28 17.43 5.03
C ILE A 5 33.18 17.27 6.55
N LEU A 6 32.14 17.86 7.16
CA LEU A 6 31.66 17.47 8.48
C LEU A 6 31.45 15.96 8.39
N LYS A 7 32.08 15.23 9.32
CA LYS A 7 32.16 13.76 9.30
C LYS A 7 30.78 13.19 9.04
N GLN A 8 30.56 12.65 7.83
CA GLN A 8 29.28 12.07 7.38
C GLN A 8 28.71 11.00 8.33
N LYS A 9 29.54 10.46 9.23
CA LYS A 9 29.20 9.46 10.25
C LYS A 9 28.25 9.91 11.37
N GLU A 10 27.92 11.19 11.50
CA GLU A 10 26.97 11.67 12.54
C GLU A 10 25.50 11.73 12.08
N PHE A 11 25.22 11.34 10.84
CA PHE A 11 23.87 11.35 10.29
C PHE A 11 23.28 9.93 10.28
N THR A 12 22.01 9.81 10.61
CA THR A 12 21.25 8.54 10.51
C THR A 12 20.09 8.76 9.56
N VAL A 13 19.99 7.98 8.49
CA VAL A 13 18.85 8.01 7.59
C VAL A 13 17.78 7.06 8.11
N ARG A 14 16.54 7.54 8.21
CA ARG A 14 15.37 6.67 8.40
C ARG A 14 14.64 6.55 7.08
N ILE A 15 14.61 5.33 6.54
CA ILE A 15 13.75 4.97 5.42
C ILE A 15 12.40 4.65 6.03
N LEU A 16 11.36 5.40 5.65
CA LEU A 16 10.01 5.21 6.16
C LEU A 16 9.14 4.58 5.07
N ASP A 17 8.38 3.56 5.47
CA ASP A 17 7.50 2.79 4.58
C ASP A 17 6.23 3.55 4.17
N ASP A 18 5.86 4.65 4.85
CA ASP A 18 4.61 5.37 4.60
C ASP A 18 4.79 6.88 4.33
N ILE A 19 4.37 7.29 3.13
CA ILE A 19 4.38 8.68 2.64
C ILE A 19 3.56 9.60 3.56
N LYS A 20 2.48 9.11 4.19
CA LYS A 20 1.51 9.96 4.89
C LYS A 20 1.98 10.52 6.23
N ASP A 21 2.88 9.83 6.94
CA ASP A 21 3.49 10.33 8.19
C ASP A 21 4.85 11.01 7.98
N SER A 22 5.46 10.82 6.80
CA SER A 22 6.85 11.18 6.51
C SER A 22 7.12 12.67 6.27
N GLN A 23 6.10 13.48 5.98
CA GLN A 23 6.28 14.91 5.67
C GLN A 23 6.15 15.83 6.91
N SER A 24 5.74 15.33 8.09
CA SER A 24 5.30 16.20 9.20
C SER A 24 5.97 16.02 10.56
N LYS A 25 6.91 15.07 10.74
CA LYS A 25 7.60 14.88 12.03
C LYS A 25 9.12 14.79 11.89
N GLU A 26 9.73 15.85 11.37
CA GLU A 26 11.17 16.06 11.56
C GLU A 26 11.46 16.97 12.77
N LEU A 27 12.51 16.59 13.51
CA LEU A 27 13.14 17.25 14.66
C LEU A 27 12.47 17.06 16.04
N LYS A 28 12.40 15.82 16.54
CA LYS A 28 12.44 15.62 18.00
C LYS A 28 13.87 15.80 18.50
N LYS A 29 14.13 16.96 19.12
CA LYS A 29 15.33 17.24 19.92
C LYS A 29 15.35 16.25 21.08
N THR A 30 16.25 15.28 21.08
CA THR A 30 16.54 14.45 22.26
C THR A 30 17.59 15.15 23.11
N ASP A 31 17.49 15.02 24.44
CA ASP A 31 18.32 15.72 25.45
C ASP A 31 19.83 15.39 25.41
N VAL A 32 20.30 14.66 24.40
CA VAL A 32 21.66 14.13 24.26
C VAL A 32 22.44 14.76 23.08
N GLY A 33 21.90 15.81 22.45
CA GLY A 33 22.58 16.52 21.36
C GLY A 33 21.87 16.41 20.01
N ARG A 34 22.32 17.20 19.03
CA ARG A 34 21.72 17.28 17.69
C ARG A 34 22.14 16.08 16.86
N VAL A 35 21.31 15.04 16.82
CA VAL A 35 21.40 14.02 15.76
C VAL A 35 20.56 14.54 14.58
N ASN A 36 21.21 14.79 13.46
CA ASN A 36 20.52 15.19 12.23
C ASN A 36 20.06 13.91 11.51
N TYR A 37 18.75 13.76 11.37
CA TYR A 37 18.14 12.69 10.59
C TYR A 37 17.73 13.22 9.23
N GLU A 38 17.98 12.45 8.18
CA GLU A 38 17.45 12.72 6.84
C GLU A 38 16.41 11.63 6.54
N VAL A 39 15.19 12.05 6.19
CA VAL A 39 14.07 11.15 5.91
C VAL A 39 13.88 11.00 4.41
N SER A 40 13.89 9.76 3.91
CA SER A 40 13.56 9.44 2.52
C SER A 40 12.33 8.54 2.46
N PRO A 41 11.21 8.98 1.86
CA PRO A 41 9.98 8.19 1.81
C PRO A 41 10.03 7.14 0.71
N LEU A 42 9.58 5.92 1.03
CA LEU A 42 9.29 4.91 0.00
C LEU A 42 7.98 5.23 -0.70
N ARG A 43 7.89 4.88 -1.98
CA ARG A 43 6.72 5.19 -2.83
C ARG A 43 5.64 4.12 -2.76
N GLY A 44 5.91 2.99 -2.13
CA GLY A 44 4.97 1.89 -1.98
C GLY A 44 5.69 0.60 -1.58
N LYS A 45 5.10 -0.55 -1.96
CA LYS A 45 5.71 -1.86 -1.70
C LYS A 45 7.05 -1.97 -2.45
N PRO A 46 8.18 -2.16 -1.76
CA PRO A 46 9.48 -2.26 -2.43
C PRO A 46 9.53 -3.51 -3.31
N LEU A 47 10.29 -3.45 -4.40
CA LEU A 47 10.48 -4.59 -5.28
C LEU A 47 11.25 -5.70 -4.54
N ASN A 48 10.74 -6.93 -4.58
CA ASN A 48 11.48 -8.11 -4.12
C ASN A 48 12.66 -8.39 -5.05
N ALA A 49 13.86 -7.95 -4.66
CA ALA A 49 15.08 -8.12 -5.45
C ALA A 49 15.56 -9.58 -5.54
N GLY A 50 15.05 -10.50 -4.71
CA GLY A 50 15.39 -11.93 -4.77
C GLY A 50 14.76 -12.66 -5.95
N GLU A 51 13.60 -12.18 -6.42
CA GLU A 51 12.83 -12.78 -7.53
C GLU A 51 12.81 -11.87 -8.77
N GLY A 52 13.24 -10.62 -8.64
CA GLY A 52 13.27 -9.65 -9.72
C GLY A 52 14.31 -9.99 -10.80
N THR A 53 13.95 -9.82 -12.06
CA THR A 53 14.92 -9.90 -13.16
C THR A 53 15.95 -8.78 -13.07
N HIS A 54 17.15 -8.99 -13.63
CA HIS A 54 18.22 -7.98 -13.62
C HIS A 54 17.75 -6.62 -14.15
N ASN A 55 16.96 -6.63 -15.24
CA ASN A 55 16.41 -5.42 -15.84
C ASN A 55 15.38 -4.72 -14.93
N GLN A 56 14.54 -5.47 -14.23
CA GLN A 56 13.58 -4.89 -13.28
C GLN A 56 14.29 -4.20 -12.11
N ILE A 57 15.36 -4.81 -11.58
CA ILE A 57 16.14 -4.24 -10.48
C ILE A 57 16.92 -3.01 -10.95
N MET A 58 17.52 -3.09 -12.14
CA MET A 58 18.31 -2.00 -12.72
C MET A 58 17.45 -0.78 -13.06
N ASN A 59 16.24 -0.99 -13.58
CA ASN A 59 15.34 0.09 -13.99
C ASN A 59 14.47 0.63 -12.84
N ASN A 60 14.52 0.02 -11.65
CA ASN A 60 13.75 0.49 -10.51
C ASN A 60 14.41 1.74 -9.90
N THR A 61 13.74 2.89 -10.06
CA THR A 61 14.22 4.20 -9.59
C THR A 61 14.35 4.29 -8.08
N GLU A 62 13.53 3.56 -7.32
CA GLU A 62 13.58 3.54 -5.85
C GLU A 62 14.84 2.81 -5.36
N ILE A 63 15.16 1.65 -5.94
CA ILE A 63 16.41 0.94 -5.66
C ILE A 63 17.62 1.80 -6.04
N GLN A 64 17.55 2.53 -7.16
CA GLN A 64 18.61 3.46 -7.56
C GLN A 64 18.80 4.59 -6.54
N HIS A 65 17.72 5.20 -6.06
CA HIS A 65 17.78 6.23 -5.02
C HIS A 65 18.36 5.68 -3.71
N ILE A 66 17.92 4.50 -3.26
CA ILE A 66 18.46 3.86 -2.06
C ILE A 66 19.96 3.59 -2.20
N LYS A 67 20.40 3.09 -3.37
CA LYS A 67 21.83 2.88 -3.64
C LYS A 67 22.62 4.18 -3.57
N GLN A 68 22.08 5.28 -4.12
CA GLN A 68 22.74 6.59 -4.09
C GLN A 68 22.81 7.17 -2.68
N ILE A 69 21.71 7.11 -1.91
CA ILE A 69 21.64 7.60 -0.53
C ILE A 69 22.62 6.83 0.35
N LEU A 70 22.55 5.51 0.35
CA LEU A 70 23.39 4.67 1.22
C LEU A 70 24.84 4.54 0.73
N GLY A 71 25.14 4.92 -0.52
CA GLY A 71 26.47 4.75 -1.12
C GLY A 71 26.77 3.31 -1.52
N LEU A 72 25.74 2.51 -1.83
CA LEU A 72 25.88 1.10 -2.17
C LEU A 72 26.41 0.91 -3.60
N LYS A 73 27.40 0.03 -3.75
CA LYS A 73 28.02 -0.37 -5.01
C LYS A 73 27.71 -1.84 -5.31
N GLN A 74 27.39 -2.14 -6.56
CA GLN A 74 27.07 -3.49 -7.00
C GLN A 74 28.34 -4.34 -7.16
N GLY A 75 28.26 -5.62 -6.79
CA GLY A 75 29.39 -6.56 -6.90
C GLY A 75 30.47 -6.41 -5.83
N LYS A 76 30.28 -5.53 -4.84
CA LYS A 76 31.19 -5.38 -3.70
C LYS A 76 30.66 -6.18 -2.50
N ALA A 77 31.53 -7.00 -1.90
CA ALA A 77 31.25 -7.62 -0.61
C ALA A 77 31.54 -6.61 0.51
N TYR A 78 30.52 -6.25 1.29
CA TYR A 78 30.65 -5.34 2.42
C TYR A 78 30.90 -6.14 3.70
N THR A 79 32.05 -5.93 4.35
CA THR A 79 32.41 -6.59 5.62
C THR A 79 32.29 -5.64 6.82
N SER A 80 32.26 -4.33 6.60
CA SER A 80 32.08 -3.32 7.64
C SER A 80 31.21 -2.16 7.14
N THR A 81 30.50 -1.50 8.06
CA THR A 81 29.62 -0.35 7.78
C THR A 81 30.40 0.94 7.49
N GLY A 82 31.72 0.97 7.72
CA GLY A 82 32.54 2.17 7.58
C GLY A 82 32.68 2.72 6.16
N GLU A 83 32.29 1.95 5.15
CA GLU A 83 32.31 2.33 3.74
C GLU A 83 30.95 2.84 3.21
N LEU A 84 29.90 2.74 4.02
CA LEU A 84 28.57 3.26 3.70
C LEU A 84 28.47 4.73 4.12
N HIS A 85 27.59 5.48 3.47
CA HIS A 85 27.33 6.87 3.87
C HIS A 85 26.62 6.94 5.23
N TYR A 86 25.84 5.92 5.57
CA TYR A 86 25.03 5.85 6.79
C TYR A 86 25.06 4.44 7.40
N GLU A 87 24.92 4.34 8.72
CA GLU A 87 24.79 3.06 9.41
C GLU A 87 23.35 2.53 9.31
N LEU A 88 23.21 1.24 9.01
CA LEU A 88 21.93 0.54 8.96
C LEU A 88 21.67 -0.07 10.35
N THR A 89 20.72 0.49 11.09
CA THR A 89 20.16 -0.17 12.27
C THR A 89 18.98 -1.04 11.83
N SER A 90 18.97 -2.30 12.27
CA SER A 90 17.86 -3.22 11.98
C SER A 90 16.60 -2.77 12.73
N TRP A 91 15.57 -2.38 11.98
CA TRP A 91 14.25 -2.08 12.53
C TRP A 91 13.36 -3.32 12.69
N LEU A 92 13.73 -4.42 12.04
CA LEU A 92 13.05 -5.69 12.22
C LEU A 92 13.37 -6.20 13.62
N ASP A 93 12.34 -6.34 14.44
CA ASP A 93 12.39 -7.12 15.65
C ASP A 93 12.91 -8.52 15.30
N ASN A 94 14.08 -8.87 15.84
CA ASN A 94 14.85 -10.09 15.54
C ASN A 94 14.10 -11.42 15.77
N ASN A 95 12.83 -11.34 16.17
CA ASN A 95 11.93 -12.46 16.43
C ASN A 95 11.06 -12.83 15.22
N GLY A 96 11.05 -12.04 14.14
CA GLY A 96 10.34 -12.36 12.88
C GLY A 96 8.81 -12.37 12.98
N ASN A 97 8.23 -11.83 14.05
CA ASN A 97 6.80 -11.93 14.33
C ASN A 97 5.97 -10.91 13.53
N GLU A 98 6.50 -9.71 13.28
CA GLU A 98 5.76 -8.64 12.58
C GLU A 98 5.41 -9.00 11.13
N LEU A 99 6.33 -9.64 10.40
CA LEU A 99 6.09 -10.04 9.01
C LEU A 99 5.08 -11.18 8.89
N ILE A 100 5.01 -12.05 9.90
CA ILE A 100 3.99 -13.11 9.98
C ILE A 100 2.60 -12.49 10.14
N TRP A 101 2.46 -11.44 10.96
CA TRP A 101 1.20 -10.71 11.11
C TRP A 101 0.78 -10.01 9.82
N PHE A 102 1.72 -9.37 9.10
CA PHE A 102 1.45 -8.82 7.78
C PHE A 102 0.92 -9.88 6.80
N SER A 103 1.57 -11.04 6.76
CA SER A 103 1.19 -12.15 5.88
C SER A 103 -0.18 -12.73 6.23
N ARG A 104 -0.48 -12.87 7.54
CA ARG A 104 -1.80 -13.29 8.02
C ARG A 104 -2.89 -12.29 7.62
N ALA A 105 -2.65 -11.00 7.81
CA ALA A 105 -3.58 -9.95 7.42
C ALA A 105 -3.78 -9.89 5.89
N ASP A 106 -2.74 -10.17 5.10
CA ASP A 106 -2.84 -10.25 3.64
C ASP A 106 -3.71 -11.45 3.21
N ASN A 107 -3.50 -12.62 3.82
CA ASN A 107 -4.34 -13.79 3.56
C ASN A 107 -5.80 -13.54 3.95
N GLU A 108 -6.05 -12.93 5.11
CA GLU A 108 -7.42 -12.65 5.58
C GLU A 108 -8.18 -11.67 4.67
N ARG A 109 -7.49 -10.69 4.07
CA ARG A 109 -8.13 -9.74 3.14
C ARG A 109 -8.24 -10.26 1.70
N SER A 110 -7.39 -11.21 1.30
CA SER A 110 -7.30 -11.69 -0.09
C SER A 110 -8.02 -13.01 -0.33
N ILE A 111 -8.13 -13.87 0.68
CA ILE A 111 -8.78 -15.17 0.57
C ILE A 111 -10.19 -15.06 1.17
N PRO A 112 -11.25 -15.30 0.37
CA PRO A 112 -12.60 -15.29 0.90
C PRO A 112 -12.84 -16.47 1.84
N ASN A 113 -13.87 -16.36 2.69
CA ASN A 113 -14.29 -17.48 3.52
C ASN A 113 -15.16 -18.45 2.70
N ASP A 114 -15.11 -19.75 2.99
CA ASP A 114 -15.85 -20.77 2.23
C ASP A 114 -17.38 -20.65 2.35
N LEU A 115 -17.89 -20.10 3.46
CA LEU A 115 -19.33 -20.02 3.70
C LEU A 115 -19.99 -18.91 2.88
N ASP A 116 -19.33 -17.75 2.79
CA ASP A 116 -19.89 -16.57 2.15
C ASP A 116 -19.19 -16.21 0.84
N GLY A 117 -17.92 -16.49 0.63
CA GLY A 117 -17.23 -16.20 -0.63
C GLY A 117 -17.14 -14.71 -0.98
N PHE A 118 -17.60 -13.81 -0.11
CA PHE A 118 -17.98 -12.43 -0.49
C PHE A 118 -17.18 -11.35 0.25
N GLN A 119 -17.19 -10.15 -0.34
CA GLN A 119 -16.74 -8.90 0.29
C GLN A 119 -17.74 -8.43 1.35
N ARG A 120 -17.73 -9.11 2.51
CA ARG A 120 -18.67 -8.96 3.63
C ARG A 120 -18.95 -7.53 4.06
N LYS A 121 -17.91 -6.69 4.11
CA LYS A 121 -17.99 -5.33 4.67
C LYS A 121 -18.98 -4.44 3.91
N ILE A 122 -18.99 -4.51 2.59
CA ILE A 122 -19.88 -3.70 1.74
C ILE A 122 -21.32 -4.19 1.89
N LEU A 123 -21.51 -5.51 1.87
CA LEU A 123 -22.83 -6.13 2.02
C LEU A 123 -23.44 -5.84 3.40
N TYR A 124 -22.64 -5.96 4.46
CA TYR A 124 -23.06 -5.65 5.83
C TYR A 124 -23.57 -4.22 5.96
N ILE A 125 -22.84 -3.23 5.43
CA ILE A 125 -23.25 -1.82 5.49
C ILE A 125 -24.56 -1.60 4.72
N CYS A 126 -24.70 -2.19 3.54
CA CYS A 126 -25.92 -2.06 2.75
C CYS A 126 -27.14 -2.69 3.43
N ILE A 127 -26.97 -3.86 4.08
CA ILE A 127 -28.03 -4.52 4.85
C ILE A 127 -28.38 -3.69 6.11
N LYS A 128 -27.37 -3.27 6.87
CA LYS A 128 -27.51 -2.51 8.12
C LYS A 128 -28.24 -1.20 7.90
N ASN A 129 -27.81 -0.42 6.91
CA ASN A 129 -28.39 0.89 6.59
C ASN A 129 -29.66 0.78 5.71
N LYS A 130 -30.11 -0.45 5.42
CA LYS A 130 -31.31 -0.76 4.64
C LYS A 130 -31.34 0.01 3.31
N TYR A 131 -30.23 0.05 2.58
CA TYR A 131 -30.21 0.64 1.24
C TYR A 131 -31.06 -0.21 0.31
N ARG A 132 -32.28 0.24 0.04
CA ARG A 132 -33.24 -0.37 -0.91
C ARG A 132 -33.20 0.28 -2.27
N ASN A 133 -32.84 1.56 -2.29
CA ASN A 133 -32.70 2.36 -3.50
C ASN A 133 -31.24 2.42 -3.93
N GLU A 134 -31.02 2.90 -5.14
CA GLU A 134 -29.69 3.17 -5.69
C GLU A 134 -28.89 4.08 -4.76
N ILE A 135 -27.65 3.69 -4.46
CA ILE A 135 -26.67 4.47 -3.70
C ILE A 135 -25.40 4.66 -4.53
N LYS A 136 -24.95 5.90 -4.66
CA LYS A 136 -23.67 6.19 -5.32
C LYS A 136 -22.50 5.51 -4.58
N VAL A 137 -21.53 5.00 -5.33
CA VAL A 137 -20.39 4.26 -4.79
C VAL A 137 -19.53 5.15 -3.89
N SER A 138 -19.34 6.43 -4.24
CA SER A 138 -18.54 7.35 -3.42
C SER A 138 -19.11 7.58 -2.00
N PRO A 139 -20.41 7.90 -1.80
CA PRO A 139 -21.02 7.94 -0.47
C PRO A 139 -20.98 6.60 0.27
N LEU A 140 -21.26 5.50 -0.43
CA LEU A 140 -21.20 4.15 0.17
C LEU A 140 -19.78 3.86 0.68
N ALA A 141 -18.75 4.22 -0.06
CA ALA A 141 -17.36 4.05 0.36
C ALA A 141 -17.03 4.85 1.62
N GLY A 142 -17.57 6.07 1.74
CA GLY A 142 -17.46 6.87 2.96
C GLY A 142 -18.10 6.18 4.17
N ALA A 143 -19.30 5.60 4.01
CA ALA A 143 -19.97 4.85 5.08
C ALA A 143 -19.20 3.58 5.48
N VAL A 144 -18.68 2.84 4.50
CA VAL A 144 -17.84 1.65 4.76
C VAL A 144 -16.56 2.03 5.49
N LEU A 145 -15.90 3.12 5.10
CA LEU A 145 -14.72 3.62 5.82
C LEU A 145 -15.05 3.99 7.26
N ALA A 146 -16.12 4.75 7.48
CA ALA A 146 -16.51 5.25 8.79
C ALA A 146 -16.95 4.15 9.76
N GLU A 147 -17.69 3.14 9.28
CA GLU A 147 -18.36 2.18 10.15
C GLU A 147 -17.60 0.84 10.31
N VAL A 148 -16.87 0.39 9.29
CA VAL A 148 -16.15 -0.91 9.32
C VAL A 148 -14.64 -0.75 9.19
N ALA A 149 -14.15 0.48 9.40
CA ALA A 149 -12.74 0.86 9.45
C ALA A 149 -11.95 0.29 8.26
N TYR A 150 -12.55 0.35 7.06
CA TYR A 150 -11.92 -0.17 5.85
C TYR A 150 -11.05 0.90 5.21
N HIS A 151 -9.74 0.79 5.40
CA HIS A 151 -8.76 1.81 5.00
C HIS A 151 -8.17 1.59 3.59
N HIS A 152 -8.76 0.71 2.77
CA HIS A 152 -8.26 0.40 1.42
C HIS A 152 -9.22 0.90 0.34
N ASP A 153 -8.68 1.41 -0.76
CA ASP A 153 -9.47 1.92 -1.88
C ASP A 153 -10.03 0.76 -2.73
N GLY A 154 -11.36 0.72 -2.85
CA GLY A 154 -12.05 0.37 -4.10
C GLY A 154 -12.02 -1.08 -4.62
N TYR A 155 -12.89 -1.93 -4.07
CA TYR A 155 -13.29 -3.21 -4.72
C TYR A 155 -14.72 -3.21 -5.30
N TYR A 156 -15.37 -2.04 -5.37
CA TYR A 156 -16.77 -1.92 -5.84
C TYR A 156 -16.99 -2.37 -7.29
N HIS A 157 -15.94 -2.29 -8.12
CA HIS A 157 -16.00 -2.65 -9.54
C HIS A 157 -16.42 -4.09 -9.74
N TYR A 158 -15.86 -5.03 -8.96
CA TYR A 158 -16.14 -6.46 -9.10
C TYR A 158 -17.57 -6.81 -8.67
N ILE A 159 -18.09 -6.18 -7.61
CA ILE A 159 -19.43 -6.48 -7.09
C ILE A 159 -20.53 -6.04 -8.07
N GLY A 160 -20.36 -4.89 -8.75
CA GLY A 160 -21.37 -4.37 -9.68
C GLY A 160 -21.28 -4.88 -11.13
N SER A 161 -20.28 -5.70 -11.45
CA SER A 161 -19.97 -6.15 -12.82
C SER A 161 -20.97 -7.19 -13.36
N LYS A 162 -21.59 -6.95 -14.53
CA LYS A 162 -22.65 -7.79 -15.13
C LYS A 162 -22.34 -8.48 -16.46
N PHE A 163 -21.08 -8.52 -16.91
CA PHE A 163 -20.76 -9.13 -18.20
C PHE A 163 -20.56 -10.66 -18.10
N VAL A 164 -20.68 -11.38 -19.21
CA VAL A 164 -20.47 -12.83 -19.26
C VAL A 164 -19.06 -13.18 -18.80
N GLY A 165 -18.94 -13.95 -17.73
CA GLY A 165 -17.66 -14.33 -17.10
C GLY A 165 -17.27 -13.51 -15.87
N SER A 166 -18.12 -12.59 -15.39
CA SER A 166 -17.96 -11.96 -14.07
C SER A 166 -18.61 -12.82 -12.97
N ASN A 167 -19.75 -12.38 -12.40
CA ASN A 167 -20.43 -13.05 -11.31
C ASN A 167 -21.64 -13.83 -11.83
N ASN A 168 -21.78 -15.10 -11.41
CA ASN A 168 -22.94 -15.93 -11.76
C ASN A 168 -24.23 -15.39 -11.14
N ILE A 169 -24.15 -14.85 -9.92
CA ILE A 169 -25.27 -14.22 -9.21
C ILE A 169 -24.75 -12.91 -8.64
N ASN A 170 -25.33 -11.79 -9.07
CA ASN A 170 -25.00 -10.48 -8.53
C ASN A 170 -25.94 -10.17 -7.36
N VAL A 171 -25.37 -9.89 -6.19
CA VAL A 171 -26.13 -9.45 -5.00
C VAL A 171 -26.45 -7.96 -5.08
N LEU A 172 -25.55 -7.17 -5.67
CA LEU A 172 -25.76 -5.76 -5.96
C LEU A 172 -25.74 -5.54 -7.48
N HIS A 173 -26.69 -4.77 -7.98
CA HIS A 173 -26.72 -4.28 -9.34
C HIS A 173 -25.88 -3.01 -9.45
N GLY A 174 -24.85 -3.03 -10.32
CA GLY A 174 -24.18 -1.82 -10.74
C GLY A 174 -25.02 -0.99 -11.72
N VAL A 175 -25.24 0.28 -11.41
CA VAL A 175 -25.79 1.30 -12.29
C VAL A 175 -24.65 2.21 -12.77
N GLY A 176 -24.42 2.22 -14.08
CA GLY A 176 -23.27 2.88 -14.71
C GLY A 176 -22.24 1.87 -15.25
N GLN A 177 -21.11 2.37 -15.76
CA GLN A 177 -20.08 1.54 -16.38
C GLN A 177 -19.10 0.95 -15.33
N PHE A 178 -19.50 -0.15 -14.72
CA PHE A 178 -18.67 -0.89 -13.76
C PHE A 178 -17.55 -1.70 -14.43
N SER A 179 -17.80 -2.22 -15.63
CA SER A 179 -16.85 -3.03 -16.40
C SER A 179 -17.47 -3.52 -17.70
N THR A 180 -16.63 -3.88 -18.67
CA THR A 180 -17.04 -4.67 -19.83
C THR A 180 -16.15 -5.90 -20.02
N ARG A 181 -16.67 -6.87 -20.79
CA ARG A 181 -15.92 -8.07 -21.19
C ARG A 181 -14.69 -7.74 -22.04
N SER A 182 -14.76 -6.67 -22.84
CA SER A 182 -13.70 -6.30 -23.80
C SER A 182 -12.36 -6.05 -23.11
N GLN A 183 -12.39 -5.50 -21.89
CA GLN A 183 -11.20 -5.16 -21.10
C GLN A 183 -11.10 -5.96 -19.79
N GLY A 184 -11.92 -7.01 -19.62
CA GLY A 184 -11.90 -7.88 -18.44
C GLY A 184 -11.97 -7.11 -17.12
N SER A 185 -12.91 -6.17 -17.01
CA SER A 185 -13.13 -5.32 -15.82
C SER A 185 -12.10 -4.22 -15.52
N LYS A 186 -11.19 -3.93 -16.45
CA LYS A 186 -10.20 -2.82 -16.28
C LYS A 186 -10.69 -1.45 -16.76
N ASP A 187 -11.91 -1.39 -17.29
CA ASP A 187 -12.53 -0.24 -17.94
C ASP A 187 -13.67 0.37 -17.11
N ALA A 188 -13.62 0.17 -15.79
CA ALA A 188 -14.56 0.78 -14.88
C ALA A 188 -14.41 2.31 -14.85
N THR A 189 -15.53 3.02 -14.86
CA THR A 189 -15.52 4.49 -14.68
C THR A 189 -15.29 4.86 -13.21
N SER A 190 -14.95 6.11 -12.94
CA SER A 190 -14.68 6.57 -11.57
C SER A 190 -15.85 6.31 -10.61
N ALA A 191 -15.54 6.00 -9.35
CA ALA A 191 -16.52 5.70 -8.29
C ALA A 191 -17.54 6.82 -8.01
N ARG A 192 -17.33 8.03 -8.52
CA ARG A 192 -18.30 9.15 -8.39
C ARG A 192 -19.45 9.03 -9.39
N GLU A 193 -19.21 8.39 -10.52
CA GLU A 193 -20.16 8.18 -11.62
C GLU A 193 -20.90 6.85 -11.51
N LEU A 194 -20.49 5.99 -10.56
CA LEU A 194 -21.05 4.65 -10.36
C LEU A 194 -22.02 4.63 -9.18
N ALA A 195 -23.05 3.80 -9.28
CA ALA A 195 -23.98 3.54 -8.20
C ALA A 195 -24.32 2.04 -8.08
N LEU A 196 -24.70 1.60 -6.88
CA LEU A 196 -25.08 0.23 -6.58
C LEU A 196 -26.52 0.20 -6.08
N GLN A 197 -27.25 -0.84 -6.44
CA GLN A 197 -28.60 -1.09 -5.97
C GLN A 197 -28.72 -2.53 -5.48
N PHE A 198 -29.39 -2.75 -4.35
CA PHE A 198 -29.69 -4.09 -3.87
C PHE A 198 -30.69 -4.77 -4.82
N ILE A 199 -30.36 -5.99 -5.28
CA ILE A 199 -31.28 -6.79 -6.06
C ILE A 199 -32.21 -7.50 -5.06
N ASN A 200 -33.50 -7.25 -5.18
CA ASN A 200 -34.56 -7.79 -4.32
C ASN A 200 -35.45 -8.74 -5.12
#